data_AF-A0A559QVH3-F1
#
_entry.id   AF-A0A559QVH3-F1
#
_cell.length_a   1.000
_cell.length_b   1.000
_cell.length_c   1.000
_cell.angle_alpha   90.00
_cell.angle_beta   90.00
_cell.angle_gamma   90.00
#
_symmetry.space_group_name_H-M   'P 1'
#
loop_
_entity.id
_entity.type
_entity.pdbx_description
1 polymer ?
#
loop_
_entity_poly.entity_id
_entity_poly.type
_entity_poly.pdbx_seq_one_letter_code
_entity_poly.pdbx_strand_id
1 'polypeptide(L)' 'MSGRIVIAAFRPKPGKEKHLEKLMTTHLTLLRKENLVSDRESIVMKSKDGTIIEVLEWKSNEAIASAHTNPEI' A
#
# COMPACT_ATOMS: atom_id res chain seq x y z
N MET A 1 -0.09 13.07 17.07
CA MET A 1 0.00 12.83 15.61
C MET A 1 -1.38 12.41 15.12
N SER A 2 -1.83 12.92 13.96
CA SER A 2 -3.08 12.48 13.35
C SER A 2 -2.74 11.56 12.19
N GLY A 3 -3.14 10.28 12.28
CA GLY A 3 -3.01 9.34 11.18
C GLY A 3 -3.78 9.79 9.94
N ARG A 4 -3.37 9.29 8.76
CA ARG A 4 -4.03 9.58 7.48
C ARG A 4 -4.51 8.27 6.86
N ILE A 5 -5.83 8.05 6.87
CA ILE A 5 -6.45 6.97 6.12
C ILE A 5 -6.48 7.35 4.64
N VAL A 6 -5.95 6.47 3.80
CA VAL A 6 -5.95 6.63 2.35
C VAL A 6 -6.58 5.42 1.67
N ILE A 7 -6.98 5.62 0.42
CA ILE A 7 -7.42 4.56 -0.49
C ILE A 7 -6.49 4.60 -1.69
N ALA A 8 -5.73 3.52 -1.91
CA ALA A 8 -4.86 3.34 -3.06
C ALA A 8 -5.45 2.30 -4.00
N ALA A 9 -5.34 2.53 -5.31
CA ALA A 9 -5.80 1.62 -6.34
C ALA A 9 -4.64 1.26 -7.28
N PHE A 10 -4.34 -0.03 -7.39
CA PHE A 10 -3.28 -0.56 -8.22
C PHE A 10 -3.88 -1.36 -9.37
N ARG A 11 -3.76 -0.83 -10.59
CA ARG A 11 -4.15 -1.57 -11.80
C ARG A 11 -2.94 -2.37 -12.31
N PRO A 12 -3.07 -3.68 -12.55
CA PRO A 12 -1.97 -4.46 -13.10
C PRO A 12 -1.61 -3.95 -14.51
N LYS A 13 -0.32 -3.97 -14.82
CA LYS A 13 0.14 -3.87 -16.22
C LYS A 13 -0.31 -5.13 -16.98
N PRO A 14 -0.49 -5.08 -18.32
CA PRO A 14 -0.90 -6.25 -19.09
C PRO A 14 -0.04 -7.49 -18.81
N GLY A 15 -0.68 -8.60 -18.41
CA GLY A 15 0.02 -9.86 -18.10
C GLY A 15 0.77 -9.89 -16.76
N LYS A 16 0.57 -8.88 -15.89
CA LYS A 16 1.21 -8.76 -14.57
C LYS A 16 0.22 -8.90 -13.41
N GLU A 17 -0.95 -9.48 -13.64
CA GLU A 17 -2.01 -9.66 -12.64
C GLU A 17 -1.50 -10.47 -11.45
N LYS A 18 -0.94 -11.66 -11.69
CA LYS A 18 -0.34 -12.50 -10.63
C LYS A 18 0.86 -11.85 -9.94
N HIS A 19 1.61 -11.00 -10.66
CA HIS A 19 2.75 -10.30 -10.07
C HIS A 19 2.26 -9.23 -9.10
N LEU A 20 1.23 -8.46 -9.48
CA LEU A 20 0.60 -7.48 -8.61
C LEU A 20 -0.03 -8.17 -7.39
N GLU A 21 -0.77 -9.28 -7.58
CA GLU A 21 -1.34 -10.04 -6.47
C GLU A 21 -0.26 -10.48 -5.46
N LYS A 22 0.86 -11.01 -5.96
CA LYS A 22 2.00 -11.40 -5.10
C LYS A 22 2.64 -10.20 -4.40
N LEU A 23 2.78 -9.05 -5.08
CA LEU A 23 3.34 -7.85 -4.49
C LEU A 23 2.47 -7.33 -3.33
N MET A 24 1.17 -7.35 -3.51
CA MET A 24 0.23 -6.83 -2.52
C MET A 24 0.14 -7.68 -1.25
N THR A 25 0.62 -8.94 -1.26
CA THR A 25 0.68 -9.74 0.00
C THR A 25 1.78 -9.27 0.96
N THR A 26 2.76 -8.50 0.47
CA THR A 26 3.90 -8.03 1.27
C THR A 26 3.89 -6.51 1.51
N HIS A 27 3.01 -5.77 0.84
CA HIS A 27 3.03 -4.30 0.83
C HIS A 27 2.92 -3.68 2.23
N LEU A 28 1.90 -4.06 3.01
CA LEU A 28 1.72 -3.52 4.37
C LEU A 28 2.90 -3.85 5.29
N THR A 29 3.42 -5.08 5.21
CA THR A 29 4.58 -5.52 6.00
C THR A 29 5.83 -4.70 5.68
N LEU A 30 6.05 -4.38 4.41
CA LEU A 30 7.17 -3.55 3.97
C LEU A 30 7.04 -2.11 4.49
N LEU A 31 5.85 -1.51 4.36
CA LEU A 31 5.59 -0.17 4.91
C LEU A 31 5.74 -0.11 6.43
N ARG A 32 5.38 -1.18 7.16
CA ARG A 32 5.58 -1.31 8.60
C ARG A 32 7.06 -1.40 8.97
N LYS A 33 7.83 -2.21 8.24
CA LYS A 33 9.28 -2.34 8.42
C LYS A 33 9.98 -0.99 8.25
N GLU A 34 9.55 -0.18 7.28
CA GLU A 34 10.05 1.17 7.04
C GLU A 34 9.45 2.24 7.98
N ASN A 35 8.65 1.83 8.97
CA ASN A 35 8.05 2.69 10.00
C ASN A 35 7.11 3.79 9.43
N LEU A 36 6.49 3.56 8.26
CA LEU A 36 5.71 4.57 7.54
C LEU A 36 4.20 4.55 7.86
N VAL A 37 3.67 3.39 8.24
CA VAL A 37 2.24 3.16 8.53
C VAL A 37 2.02 2.82 10.00
N SER A 38 0.80 3.03 10.50
CA SER A 38 0.44 2.63 11.88
C SER A 38 0.31 1.11 12.03
N ASP A 39 0.02 0.65 13.24
CA ASP A 39 -0.25 -0.76 13.54
C ASP A 39 -1.62 -1.23 13.03
N ARG A 40 -2.44 -0.32 12.48
CA ARG A 40 -3.75 -0.66 11.90
C ARG A 40 -3.57 -1.62 10.73
N GLU A 41 -4.37 -2.69 10.71
CA GLU A 41 -4.45 -3.59 9.56
C GLU A 41 -5.08 -2.89 8.35
N SER A 42 -4.56 -3.19 7.16
CA SER A 42 -5.15 -2.68 5.92
C SER A 42 -6.30 -3.57 5.45
N ILE A 43 -7.20 -2.98 4.66
CA ILE A 43 -8.26 -3.72 3.96
C ILE A 43 -7.87 -3.79 2.50
N VAL A 44 -7.67 -5.00 1.99
CA VAL A 44 -7.34 -5.25 0.59
C VAL A 44 -8.51 -5.90 -0.12
N MET A 45 -8.89 -5.35 -1.27
CA MET A 45 -9.99 -5.83 -2.11
C MET A 45 -9.51 -5.97 -3.55
N LYS A 46 -10.08 -6.92 -4.30
CA LYS A 46 -9.81 -7.10 -5.74
C LYS A 46 -11.09 -6.90 -6.55
N SER A 47 -11.07 -5.98 -7.50
CA SER A 47 -12.17 -5.74 -8.43
C SER A 47 -12.24 -6.82 -9.52
N LYS A 48 -13.32 -6.80 -10.30
CA LYS A 48 -13.52 -7.74 -11.43
C LYS A 48 -12.49 -7.57 -12.56
N ASP A 49 -11.98 -6.35 -12.78
CA ASP A 49 -10.95 -6.05 -13.79
C ASP A 49 -9.52 -6.28 -13.29
N GLY A 50 -9.35 -6.84 -12.09
CA GLY A 50 -8.05 -7.18 -11.51
C GLY A 50 -7.35 -6.03 -10.80
N THR A 51 -7.95 -4.83 -10.73
CA THR A 51 -7.45 -3.75 -9.88
C THR A 51 -7.52 -4.15 -8.40
N ILE A 52 -6.44 -3.91 -7.66
CA ILE A 52 -6.39 -4.11 -6.22
C ILE A 52 -6.57 -2.75 -5.53
N ILE A 53 -7.50 -2.68 -4.58
CA ILE A 53 -7.75 -1.50 -3.75
C ILE A 53 -7.26 -1.82 -2.35
N GLU A 54 -6.46 -0.92 -1.77
CA GLU A 54 -6.02 -1.02 -0.38
C GLU A 54 -6.41 0.23 0.40
N VAL A 55 -6.99 0.02 1.59
CA VAL A 55 -7.27 1.06 2.58
C VAL A 55 -6.31 0.87 3.75
N LEU A 56 -5.44 1.85 3.99
CA LEU A 56 -4.42 1.80 5.05
C LEU A 56 -4.25 3.15 5.75
N GLU A 57 -3.55 3.14 6.89
CA GLU A 57 -3.24 4.34 7.66
C GLU A 57 -1.76 4.69 7.64
N TRP A 58 -1.42 5.86 7.10
CA TRP A 58 -0.08 6.45 7.27
C TRP A 58 0.06 7.08 8.65
N LYS A 59 1.28 7.06 9.21
CA LYS A 59 1.56 7.72 10.50
C LYS A 59 1.39 9.23 10.44
N SER A 60 1.77 9.85 9.33
CA SER A 60 1.72 11.30 9.15
C SER A 60 1.89 11.71 7.67
N ASN A 61 1.84 13.02 7.41
CA ASN A 61 2.15 13.55 6.08
C ASN A 61 3.62 13.36 5.70
N GLU A 62 4.52 13.45 6.68
CA GLU A 62 5.97 13.26 6.48
C GLU A 62 6.27 11.82 6.08
N ALA A 63 5.57 10.84 6.66
CA ALA A 63 5.71 9.44 6.28
C ALA A 63 5.30 9.19 4.81
N ILE A 64 4.24 9.86 4.35
CA ILE A 64 3.81 9.82 2.93
C ILE A 64 4.90 10.45 2.06
N ALA A 65 5.46 11.60 2.45
CA ALA A 65 6.51 12.26 1.70
C ALA A 65 7.78 11.41 1.59
N SER A 66 8.23 10.79 2.69
CA SER A 66 9.41 9.93 2.69
C SER A 66 9.23 8.65 1.89
N ALA A 67 8.01 8.10 1.84
CA ALA A 67 7.71 6.90 1.04
C ALA A 67 8.04 7.10 -0.44
N HIS A 68 7.71 8.27 -1.02
CA HIS A 68 7.97 8.56 -2.45
C HIS A 68 9.45 8.63 -2.82
N THR A 69 10.35 8.72 -1.85
CA THR A 69 11.79 8.77 -2.05
C THR A 69 12.52 7.56 -1.47
N ASN A 70 11.80 6.62 -0.84
CA ASN A 70 12.40 5.45 -0.22
C ASN A 70 12.68 4.39 -1.31
N PRO A 71 13.93 3.96 -1.53
CA PRO A 71 14.26 2.97 -2.57
C PRO A 71 13.66 1.57 -2.32
N GLU A 72 13.24 1.27 -1.09
CA GLU A 72 12.59 0.01 -0.75
C GLU A 72 11.09 0.01 -1.06
N ILE A 73 10.47 1.18 -1.31
CA ILE A 73 9.02 1.37 -1.56
C ILE A 73 8.77 1.76 -3.01
#